data_AF-A0A939XQ49-F1
#
_entry.id   AF-A0A939XQ49-F1
#
_cell.length_a   1.000
_cell.length_b   1.000
_cell.length_c   1.000
_cell.angle_alpha   90.00
_cell.angle_beta   90.00
_cell.angle_gamma   90.00
#
_symmetry.space_group_name_H-M   'P 1'
#
loop_
_entity.id
_entity.type
_entity.pdbx_description
1 polymer ?
#
loop_
_entity_poly.entity_id
_entity_poly.type
_entity_poly.pdbx_seq_one_letter_code
_entity_poly.pdbx_strand_id
1 'polypeptide(L)'
;MNYQPVIVAMPHLKNDMTIARAQMASSGTMPPCKGLDQGIITEMQICYAEYLITNRRDMEAEQIIEDFIYDDDRMMQLPELYAAWLWLARMALLIEGGNPSLSLGAAENALLVLSNHQGKKTEDFNAIVAALLYNLALAHHDMGDNSRAAKELTKAQQLLERLAKRNEARFSALLLMAVEASTEVIKSKTKQMNVLAHYQSTSELFMQELNSGDANATRTAMSNLVDTLGKQGDIMLEMGNGRNAVKYYTKALRYQKKLGEKMGHRELTLSIGLAKALMRLINRRAAAEQLLRSLLPLAQRLDATAEAHEIQDLLNNKNKNMNIMTLLKSIFTAALIIMGTLGMQAQLIVGHRGSQWGVENTRAAFINGAEAGAWGLECDIRVTADGTFIISHDDSYKRLGGPETKIADMSTESILSTRLTSKRHGITYAGTPCTLGEFLDICNQ
;
A
#
# COMPACT_ATOMS: atom_id res chain seq x y z
N MET A 1 -7.17 5.55 18.79
CA MET A 1 -5.95 4.80 19.15
C MET A 1 -6.19 3.93 20.38
N ASN A 2 -5.54 2.76 20.49
CA ASN A 2 -5.48 1.98 21.75
C ASN A 2 -4.28 2.41 22.65
N TYR A 3 -3.61 3.52 22.32
CA TYR A 3 -2.44 3.98 23.06
C TYR A 3 -2.84 4.87 24.23
N GLN A 4 -2.26 4.60 25.38
CA GLN A 4 -2.46 5.39 26.59
C GLN A 4 -1.55 6.63 26.55
N PRO A 5 -2.01 7.78 27.07
CA PRO A 5 -1.15 8.94 27.29
C PRO A 5 -0.04 8.59 28.28
N VAL A 6 1.06 9.35 28.21
CA VAL A 6 2.28 9.03 28.94
C VAL A 6 2.60 10.06 30.02
N ILE A 7 2.99 9.55 31.19
CA ILE A 7 3.41 10.34 32.37
C ILE A 7 4.80 9.89 32.91
N VAL A 8 5.46 8.89 32.30
CA VAL A 8 6.72 8.26 32.78
C VAL A 8 7.96 9.18 32.80
N ALA A 9 7.79 10.47 32.55
CA ALA A 9 8.84 11.48 32.59
C ALA A 9 8.93 12.22 33.94
N MET A 10 8.63 11.55 35.07
CA MET A 10 8.78 12.19 36.38
C MET A 10 10.22 12.68 36.57
N PRO A 11 10.44 13.97 36.89
CA PRO A 11 11.78 14.49 37.11
C PRO A 11 12.44 13.82 38.32
N HIS A 12 13.77 13.86 38.38
CA HIS A 12 14.46 13.41 39.58
C HIS A 12 14.07 14.30 40.76
N LEU A 13 13.71 13.65 41.86
CA LEU A 13 13.35 14.31 43.11
C LEU A 13 14.62 14.69 43.89
N LYS A 14 14.53 15.73 44.72
CA LYS A 14 15.65 16.16 45.57
C LYS A 14 15.89 15.19 46.71
N ASN A 15 14.82 14.58 47.24
CA ASN A 15 14.90 13.65 48.35
C ASN A 15 14.72 12.20 47.89
N ASP A 16 15.31 11.26 48.63
CA ASP A 16 15.12 9.83 48.41
C ASP A 16 13.72 9.39 48.86
N MET A 17 12.85 9.07 47.89
CA MET A 17 11.48 8.66 48.12
C MET A 17 11.29 7.13 48.16
N THR A 18 12.37 6.34 48.21
CA THR A 18 12.30 4.86 48.12
C THR A 18 11.39 4.26 49.19
N ILE A 19 11.53 4.69 50.45
CA ILE A 19 10.71 4.19 51.56
C ILE A 19 9.24 4.61 51.40
N ALA A 20 9.00 5.87 51.05
CA ALA A 20 7.65 6.40 50.86
C ALA A 20 6.93 5.64 49.72
N ARG A 21 7.62 5.41 48.59
CA ARG A 21 7.10 4.63 47.46
C ARG A 21 6.81 3.17 47.83
N ALA A 22 7.70 2.53 48.59
CA ALA A 22 7.47 1.17 49.08
C ALA A 22 6.24 1.08 50.00
N GLN A 23 6.03 2.07 50.87
CA GLN A 23 4.86 2.16 51.72
C GLN A 23 3.58 2.35 50.90
N MET A 24 3.56 3.31 49.96
CA MET A 24 2.42 3.52 49.04
C MET A 24 2.08 2.25 48.27
N ALA A 25 3.08 1.52 47.78
CA ALA A 25 2.88 0.25 47.07
C ALA A 25 2.24 -0.83 47.97
N SER A 26 2.54 -0.82 49.27
CA SER A 26 2.00 -1.80 50.23
C SER A 26 0.62 -1.43 50.79
N SER A 27 0.37 -0.15 51.09
CA SER A 27 -0.84 0.31 51.77
C SER A 27 -1.90 0.87 50.81
N GLY A 28 -1.49 1.26 49.60
CA GLY A 28 -2.33 2.03 48.68
C GLY A 28 -2.64 3.44 49.16
N THR A 29 -1.96 3.96 50.19
CA THR A 29 -2.26 5.26 50.77
C THR A 29 -1.00 6.09 50.96
N MET A 30 -1.17 7.41 51.04
CA MET A 30 -0.06 8.32 51.31
C MET A 30 0.48 8.10 52.74
N PRO A 31 1.81 8.00 52.92
CA PRO A 31 2.38 7.82 54.25
C PRO A 31 2.15 9.03 55.18
N PRO A 32 2.18 8.83 56.51
CA PRO A 32 2.00 9.92 57.48
C PRO A 32 3.05 11.02 57.32
N CYS A 33 2.60 12.27 57.21
CA CYS A 33 3.48 13.43 56.97
C CYS A 33 3.84 14.23 58.24
N LYS A 34 3.43 13.75 59.43
CA LYS A 34 3.59 14.51 60.67
C LYS A 34 5.07 14.73 61.01
N GLY A 35 5.46 15.99 61.11
CA GLY A 35 6.83 16.39 61.47
C GLY A 35 7.84 16.37 60.31
N LEU A 36 7.38 16.17 59.07
CA LEU A 36 8.22 16.27 57.88
C LEU A 36 8.32 17.71 57.39
N ASP A 37 9.42 18.03 56.71
CA ASP A 37 9.61 19.30 56.00
C ASP A 37 8.62 19.44 54.83
N GLN A 38 8.15 20.66 54.57
CA GLN A 38 7.15 20.93 53.53
C GLN A 38 7.62 20.51 52.12
N GLY A 39 8.92 20.60 51.82
CA GLY A 39 9.48 20.13 50.56
C GLY A 39 9.40 18.61 50.41
N ILE A 40 9.63 17.87 51.50
CA ILE A 40 9.47 16.40 51.52
C ILE A 40 8.00 16.03 51.35
N ILE A 41 7.10 16.70 52.06
CA ILE A 41 5.64 16.48 51.93
C ILE A 41 5.20 16.69 50.48
N THR A 42 5.71 17.74 49.84
CA THR A 42 5.41 18.06 48.44
C THR A 42 5.89 16.96 47.49
N GLU A 43 7.14 16.51 47.61
CA GLU A 43 7.66 15.41 46.77
C GLU A 43 6.93 14.08 47.03
N MET A 44 6.49 13.82 48.26
CA MET A 44 5.64 12.68 48.60
C MET A 44 4.25 12.77 47.94
N GLN A 45 3.63 13.95 47.90
CA GLN A 45 2.34 14.14 47.22
C GLN A 45 2.46 13.93 45.70
N ILE A 46 3.54 14.42 45.08
CA ILE A 46 3.80 14.20 43.65
C ILE A 46 4.05 12.71 43.37
N CYS A 47 4.82 12.01 44.22
CA CYS A 47 4.97 10.54 44.15
C CYS A 47 3.64 9.82 44.30
N TYR A 48 2.77 10.29 45.20
CA TYR A 48 1.48 9.66 45.43
C TYR A 48 0.54 9.89 44.23
N ALA A 49 0.56 11.07 43.61
CA ALA A 49 -0.15 11.31 42.35
C ALA A 49 0.35 10.36 41.24
N GLU A 50 1.66 10.19 41.07
CA GLU A 50 2.24 9.22 40.13
C GLU A 50 1.76 7.79 40.42
N TYR A 51 1.77 7.39 41.68
CA TYR A 51 1.28 6.09 42.14
C TYR A 51 -0.20 5.88 41.79
N LEU A 52 -1.05 6.87 42.07
CA LEU A 52 -2.49 6.77 41.82
C LEU A 52 -2.78 6.58 40.32
N ILE A 53 -2.12 7.36 39.46
CA ILE A 53 -2.28 7.24 38.01
C ILE A 53 -1.82 5.87 37.52
N THR A 54 -0.65 5.42 37.99
CA THR A 54 -0.11 4.09 37.62
C THR A 54 -1.05 2.96 38.01
N ASN A 55 -1.83 3.15 39.08
CA ASN A 55 -2.80 2.17 39.59
C ASN A 55 -4.25 2.45 39.14
N ARG A 56 -4.47 3.31 38.13
CA ARG A 56 -5.80 3.62 37.57
C ARG A 56 -6.80 4.20 38.58
N ARG A 57 -6.28 4.96 39.55
CA ARG A 57 -7.08 5.69 40.54
C ARG A 57 -7.21 7.15 40.13
N ASP A 58 -7.76 7.34 38.93
CA ASP A 58 -7.65 8.58 38.18
C ASP A 58 -8.35 9.76 38.86
N MET A 59 -9.52 9.52 39.47
CA MET A 59 -10.25 10.57 40.22
C MET A 59 -9.46 11.09 41.43
N GLU A 60 -8.78 10.20 42.16
CA GLU A 60 -7.97 10.59 43.31
C GLU A 60 -6.70 11.31 42.88
N ALA A 61 -6.10 10.87 41.77
CA ALA A 61 -4.96 11.55 41.17
C ALA A 61 -5.32 12.96 40.70
N GLU A 62 -6.47 13.09 40.01
CA GLU A 62 -7.00 14.37 39.53
C GLU A 62 -7.19 15.33 40.69
N GLN A 63 -7.80 14.89 41.80
CA GLN A 63 -8.00 15.73 42.97
C GLN A 63 -6.67 16.27 43.52
N ILE A 64 -5.65 15.41 43.69
CA ILE A 64 -4.34 15.86 44.19
C ILE A 64 -3.67 16.84 43.23
N ILE A 65 -3.76 16.57 41.93
CA ILE A 65 -3.15 17.41 40.90
C ILE A 65 -3.85 18.78 40.84
N GLU A 66 -5.18 18.80 40.92
CA GLU A 66 -5.96 20.04 40.95
C GLU A 66 -5.72 20.85 42.22
N ASP A 67 -5.55 20.21 43.38
CA ASP A 67 -5.16 20.87 44.63
C ASP A 67 -3.79 21.56 44.54
N PHE A 68 -2.90 21.09 43.66
CA PHE A 68 -1.68 21.85 43.32
C PHE A 68 -2.01 22.97 42.34
N ILE A 69 -2.61 22.62 41.20
CA ILE A 69 -2.76 23.52 40.05
C ILE A 69 -3.59 24.77 40.38
N TYR A 70 -4.63 24.65 41.21
CA TYR A 70 -5.51 25.78 41.56
C TYR A 70 -5.05 26.56 42.79
N ASP A 71 -3.93 26.19 43.41
CA ASP A 71 -3.26 26.95 44.46
C ASP A 71 -2.03 27.66 43.86
N ASP A 72 -2.25 28.91 43.42
CA ASP A 72 -1.24 29.73 42.75
C ASP A 72 0.04 29.88 43.59
N ASP A 73 -0.10 29.99 44.92
CA ASP A 73 1.02 30.14 45.84
C ASP A 73 1.85 28.85 45.92
N ARG A 74 1.20 27.69 45.97
CA ARG A 74 1.90 26.38 45.90
C ARG A 74 2.57 26.20 44.55
N MET A 75 1.91 26.53 43.44
CA MET A 75 2.48 26.38 42.10
C MET A 75 3.70 27.26 41.87
N MET A 76 3.69 28.51 42.37
CA MET A 76 4.84 29.41 42.25
C MET A 76 6.05 28.97 43.08
N GLN A 77 5.84 28.22 44.16
CA GLN A 77 6.92 27.72 45.03
C GLN A 77 7.53 26.41 44.54
N LEU A 78 6.86 25.70 43.62
CA LEU A 78 7.36 24.44 43.08
C LEU A 78 8.56 24.66 42.13
N PRO A 79 9.55 23.75 42.15
CA PRO A 79 10.54 23.67 41.06
C PRO A 79 9.84 23.56 39.70
N GLU A 80 10.36 24.23 38.67
CA GLU A 80 9.64 24.37 37.39
C GLU A 80 9.39 23.01 36.71
N LEU A 81 10.31 22.05 36.87
CA LEU A 81 10.13 20.70 36.33
C LEU A 81 9.00 19.92 37.05
N TYR A 82 8.73 20.22 38.32
CA TYR A 82 7.67 19.57 39.09
C TYR A 82 6.32 20.13 38.66
N ALA A 83 6.22 21.46 38.56
CA ALA A 83 5.05 22.14 38.01
C ALA A 83 4.75 21.69 36.57
N ALA A 84 5.76 21.62 35.71
CA ALA A 84 5.59 21.12 34.34
C ALA A 84 5.13 19.65 34.29
N TRP A 85 5.62 18.80 35.20
CA TRP A 85 5.18 17.42 35.29
C TRP A 85 3.72 17.29 35.77
N LEU A 86 3.28 18.12 36.73
CA LEU A 86 1.87 18.14 37.17
C LEU A 86 0.93 18.52 36.01
N TRP A 87 1.30 19.50 35.19
CA TRP A 87 0.55 19.84 33.99
C TRP A 87 0.54 18.72 32.94
N LEU A 88 1.68 18.02 32.75
CA LEU A 88 1.75 16.83 31.90
C LEU A 88 0.83 15.71 32.43
N ALA A 89 0.80 15.49 33.74
CA ALA A 89 -0.07 14.50 34.37
C ALA A 89 -1.55 14.87 34.19
N ARG A 90 -1.91 16.15 34.39
CA ARG A 90 -3.26 16.66 34.10
C ARG A 90 -3.66 16.44 32.64
N MET A 91 -2.74 16.74 31.71
CA MET A 91 -2.96 16.53 30.28
C MET A 91 -3.26 15.06 29.98
N ALA A 92 -2.51 14.13 30.56
CA ALA A 92 -2.73 12.70 30.35
C ALA A 92 -4.09 12.24 30.88
N LEU A 93 -4.48 12.66 32.10
CA LEU A 93 -5.79 12.35 32.67
C LEU A 93 -6.95 12.91 31.82
N LEU A 94 -6.80 14.11 31.25
CA LEU A 94 -7.79 14.70 30.35
C LEU A 94 -7.95 13.90 29.05
N ILE A 95 -6.85 13.39 28.48
CA ILE A 95 -6.90 12.54 27.29
C ILE A 95 -7.59 11.21 27.62
N GLU A 96 -7.24 10.57 28.73
CA GLU A 96 -7.88 9.32 29.18
C GLU A 96 -9.37 9.50 29.49
N GLY A 97 -9.75 10.64 30.06
CA GLY A 97 -11.14 11.01 30.32
C GLY A 97 -11.95 11.37 29.07
N GLY A 98 -11.37 11.30 27.87
CA GLY A 98 -12.07 11.60 26.62
C GLY A 98 -12.25 13.10 26.34
N ASN A 99 -11.42 13.96 26.96
CA ASN A 99 -11.46 15.41 26.82
C ASN A 99 -10.17 15.97 26.17
N PRO A 100 -9.79 15.54 24.94
CA PRO A 100 -8.54 15.93 24.31
C PRO A 100 -8.44 17.43 24.02
N SER A 101 -9.55 18.14 23.82
CA SER A 101 -9.57 19.59 23.62
C SER A 101 -9.11 20.36 24.86
N LEU A 102 -9.52 19.94 26.05
CA LEU A 102 -9.09 20.53 27.32
C LEU A 102 -7.61 20.23 27.62
N SER A 103 -7.11 19.09 27.13
CA SER A 103 -5.71 18.69 27.32
C SER A 103 -4.71 19.70 26.70
N LEU A 104 -5.12 20.44 25.66
CA LEU A 104 -4.28 21.44 25.00
C LEU A 104 -3.93 22.59 25.95
N GLY A 105 -4.85 23.01 26.83
CA GLY A 105 -4.59 24.05 27.83
C GLY A 105 -3.57 23.60 28.88
N ALA A 106 -3.66 22.34 29.33
CA ALA A 106 -2.67 21.75 30.22
C ALA A 106 -1.28 21.67 29.55
N ALA A 107 -1.23 21.32 28.25
CA ALA A 107 0.01 21.33 27.49
C ALA A 107 0.62 22.74 27.35
N GLU A 108 -0.21 23.76 27.11
CA GLU A 108 0.21 25.17 27.02
C GLU A 108 0.84 25.64 28.34
N ASN A 109 0.18 25.36 29.47
CA ASN A 109 0.70 25.71 30.79
C ASN A 109 2.02 24.99 31.11
N ALA A 110 2.14 23.70 30.76
CA ALA A 110 3.39 22.97 30.91
C ALA A 110 4.52 23.60 30.09
N LEU A 111 4.25 23.95 28.83
CA LEU A 111 5.22 24.59 27.94
C LEU A 111 5.60 26.00 28.42
N LEU A 112 4.67 26.76 28.99
CA LEU A 112 4.93 28.07 29.58
C LEU A 112 5.91 27.96 30.75
N VAL A 113 5.67 27.04 31.68
CA VAL A 113 6.58 26.77 32.81
C VAL A 113 7.97 26.35 32.30
N LEU A 114 8.02 25.43 31.34
CA LEU A 114 9.28 24.96 30.75
C LEU A 114 10.02 26.07 29.97
N SER A 115 9.30 27.03 29.39
CA SER A 115 9.91 28.13 28.64
C SER A 115 10.81 29.01 29.53
N ASN A 116 10.47 29.12 30.82
CA ASN A 116 11.20 29.88 31.82
C ASN A 116 12.34 29.10 32.49
N HIS A 117 12.36 27.77 32.34
CA HIS A 117 13.40 26.93 32.95
C HIS A 117 14.77 27.16 32.30
N GLN A 118 15.80 27.41 33.12
CA GLN A 118 17.17 27.68 32.65
C GLN A 118 17.87 26.43 32.09
N GLY A 119 17.57 25.25 32.64
CA GLY A 119 18.20 23.97 32.30
C GLY A 119 17.64 23.25 31.07
N LYS A 120 17.43 23.93 29.93
CA LYS A 120 16.76 23.36 28.73
C LYS A 120 17.46 22.18 28.05
N LYS A 121 18.61 21.74 28.57
CA LYS A 121 19.40 20.60 28.06
C LYS A 121 19.47 19.43 29.04
N THR A 122 18.85 19.54 30.22
CA THR A 122 18.85 18.45 31.21
C THR A 122 18.06 17.26 30.70
N GLU A 123 18.35 16.08 31.28
CA GLU A 123 17.63 14.85 30.94
C GLU A 123 16.13 14.99 31.24
N ASP A 124 15.78 15.48 32.43
CA ASP A 124 14.40 15.63 32.88
C ASP A 124 13.62 16.66 32.06
N PHE A 125 14.23 17.79 31.69
CA PHE A 125 13.60 18.76 30.80
C PHE A 125 13.22 18.12 29.45
N ASN A 126 14.16 17.42 28.83
CA ASN A 126 13.91 16.78 27.54
C ASN A 126 12.90 15.62 27.65
N ALA A 127 12.88 14.91 28.79
CA ALA A 127 11.91 13.85 29.06
C ALA A 127 10.47 14.41 29.12
N ILE A 128 10.26 15.50 29.87
CA ILE A 128 8.95 16.14 29.97
C ILE A 128 8.53 16.70 28.60
N VAL A 129 9.42 17.38 27.87
CA VAL A 129 9.13 17.88 26.52
C VAL A 129 8.77 16.74 25.55
N ALA A 130 9.49 15.62 25.60
CA ALA A 130 9.17 14.46 24.77
C ALA A 130 7.79 13.87 25.09
N ALA A 131 7.44 13.73 26.37
CA ALA A 131 6.15 13.22 26.80
C ALA A 131 5.01 14.19 26.42
N LEU A 132 5.20 15.51 26.56
CA LEU A 132 4.24 16.52 26.11
C LEU A 132 3.99 16.45 24.61
N LEU A 133 5.05 16.34 23.80
CA LEU A 133 4.93 16.20 22.35
C LEU A 133 4.21 14.91 21.94
N TYR A 134 4.46 13.81 22.66
CA TYR A 134 3.74 12.56 22.44
C TYR A 134 2.24 12.70 22.75
N ASN A 135 1.89 13.25 23.92
CA ASN A 135 0.49 13.44 24.31
C ASN A 135 -0.24 14.46 23.42
N LEU A 136 0.45 15.54 22.99
CA LEU A 136 -0.09 16.49 22.01
C LEU A 136 -0.43 15.80 20.70
N ALA A 137 0.42 14.87 20.26
CA ALA A 137 0.16 14.13 19.05
C ALA A 137 -1.06 13.22 19.16
N LEU A 138 -1.27 12.59 20.33
CA LEU A 138 -2.49 11.81 20.60
C LEU A 138 -3.73 12.72 20.54
N ALA A 139 -3.71 13.85 21.26
CA ALA A 139 -4.81 14.80 21.28
C ALA A 139 -5.15 15.33 19.87
N HIS A 140 -4.14 15.75 19.10
CA HIS A 140 -4.35 16.21 17.73
C HIS A 140 -4.85 15.11 16.80
N HIS A 141 -4.38 13.86 16.98
CA HIS A 141 -4.88 12.71 16.21
C HIS A 141 -6.36 12.45 16.49
N ASP A 142 -6.76 12.43 17.77
CA ASP A 142 -8.16 12.24 18.18
C ASP A 142 -9.07 13.38 17.67
N MET A 143 -8.52 14.59 17.54
CA MET A 143 -9.20 15.74 16.91
C MET A 143 -9.17 15.69 15.36
N GLY A 144 -8.54 14.68 14.76
CA GLY A 144 -8.46 14.48 13.30
C GLY A 144 -7.29 15.19 12.59
N ASP A 145 -6.44 15.95 13.30
CA ASP A 145 -5.27 16.63 12.73
C ASP A 145 -4.02 15.73 12.70
N ASN A 146 -4.08 14.73 11.81
CA ASN A 146 -2.99 13.78 11.59
C ASN A 146 -1.68 14.43 11.14
N SER A 147 -1.74 15.60 10.51
CA SER A 147 -0.55 16.31 10.03
C SER A 147 0.24 16.91 11.20
N ARG A 148 -0.43 17.54 12.16
CA ARG A 148 0.23 18.03 13.38
C ARG A 148 0.72 16.88 14.24
N ALA A 149 -0.13 15.87 14.46
CA ALA A 149 0.22 14.69 15.23
C ALA A 149 1.50 14.03 14.69
N ALA A 150 1.62 13.89 13.37
CA ALA A 150 2.81 13.34 12.74
C ALA A 150 4.09 14.15 13.05
N LYS A 151 4.02 15.48 13.03
CA LYS A 151 5.17 16.36 13.30
C LYS A 151 5.60 16.29 14.77
N GLU A 152 4.64 16.26 15.68
CA GLU A 152 4.87 16.19 17.13
C GLU A 152 5.45 14.83 17.53
N LEU A 153 4.88 13.72 17.05
CA LEU A 153 5.42 12.38 17.23
C LEU A 153 6.84 12.25 16.70
N THR A 154 7.13 12.83 15.53
CA THR A 154 8.49 12.82 14.97
C THR A 154 9.49 13.50 15.89
N LYS A 155 9.12 14.64 16.48
CA LYS A 155 9.99 15.37 17.42
C LYS A 155 10.14 14.63 18.74
N ALA A 156 9.05 14.07 19.27
CA ALA A 156 9.07 13.25 20.48
C ALA A 156 10.05 12.07 20.33
N GLN A 157 9.96 11.32 19.22
CA GLN A 157 10.88 10.22 18.91
C GLN A 157 12.34 10.65 18.88
N GLN A 158 12.66 11.73 18.17
CA GLN A 158 14.05 12.21 18.07
C GLN A 158 14.65 12.58 19.43
N LEU A 159 13.83 13.12 20.35
CA LEU A 159 14.26 13.38 21.71
C LEU A 159 14.43 12.09 22.49
N LEU A 160 13.46 11.17 22.42
CA LEU A 160 13.47 9.90 23.12
C LEU A 160 14.61 8.97 22.66
N GLU A 161 14.96 8.96 21.38
CA GLU A 161 16.13 8.23 20.87
C GLU A 161 17.44 8.72 21.50
N ARG A 162 17.59 10.05 21.67
CA ARG A 162 18.77 10.62 22.33
C ARG A 162 18.79 10.33 23.83
N LEU A 163 17.63 10.34 24.47
CA LEU A 163 17.47 10.04 25.89
C LEU A 163 17.71 8.56 26.18
N ALA A 164 17.14 7.65 25.39
CA ALA A 164 17.34 6.20 25.53
C ALA A 164 18.81 5.79 25.33
N LYS A 165 19.57 6.48 24.47
CA LYS A 165 21.02 6.27 24.34
C LYS A 165 21.81 6.62 25.62
N ARG A 166 21.28 7.48 26.48
CA ARG A 166 21.92 7.90 27.73
C ARG A 166 21.45 7.06 28.91
N ASN A 167 20.14 6.78 28.96
CA ASN A 167 19.50 6.06 30.05
C ASN A 167 18.44 5.11 29.46
N GLU A 168 18.92 3.95 29.00
CA GLU A 168 18.10 2.98 28.29
C GLU A 168 16.95 2.47 29.17
N ALA A 169 17.24 2.15 30.43
CA ALA A 169 16.26 1.63 31.38
C ALA A 169 15.07 2.58 31.61
N ARG A 170 15.32 3.89 31.62
CA ARG A 170 14.29 4.90 31.88
C ARG A 170 13.43 5.22 30.66
N PHE A 171 14.01 5.23 29.46
CA PHE A 171 13.33 5.80 28.28
C PHE A 171 12.96 4.80 27.19
N SER A 172 13.46 3.56 27.21
CA SER A 172 13.15 2.58 26.16
C SER A 172 11.66 2.27 26.02
N ALA A 173 10.93 2.20 27.14
CA ALA A 173 9.48 1.98 27.13
C ALA A 173 8.74 3.15 26.46
N LEU A 174 9.07 4.39 26.83
CA LEU A 174 8.45 5.58 26.25
C LEU A 174 8.83 5.78 24.78
N LEU A 175 10.09 5.51 24.42
CA LEU A 175 10.50 5.49 23.02
C LEU A 175 9.67 4.49 22.22
N LEU A 176 9.45 3.29 22.75
CA LEU A 176 8.63 2.27 22.10
C LEU A 176 7.19 2.76 21.86
N MET A 177 6.56 3.36 22.87
CA MET A 177 5.22 3.93 22.74
C MET A 177 5.14 5.02 21.68
N ALA A 178 6.09 5.97 21.68
CA ALA A 178 6.14 7.03 20.66
C ALA A 178 6.39 6.48 19.25
N VAL A 179 7.11 5.38 19.16
CA VAL A 179 7.41 4.69 17.92
C VAL A 179 6.18 3.93 17.39
N GLU A 180 5.44 3.23 18.26
CA GLU A 180 4.17 2.56 17.93
C GLU A 180 3.06 3.54 17.52
N ALA A 181 2.85 4.63 18.28
CA ALA A 181 1.86 5.63 17.93
C ALA A 181 2.15 6.26 16.56
N SER A 182 3.43 6.40 16.20
CA SER A 182 3.81 6.89 14.88
C SER A 182 3.56 5.91 13.75
N THR A 183 3.51 4.60 13.94
CA THR A 183 3.17 3.69 12.83
C THR A 183 1.70 3.80 12.46
N GLU A 184 0.83 4.12 13.42
CA GLU A 184 -0.59 4.38 13.18
C GLU A 184 -0.83 5.75 12.52
N VAL A 185 -0.18 6.81 13.01
CA VAL A 185 -0.33 8.18 12.44
C VAL A 185 0.46 8.37 11.14
N ILE A 186 1.66 7.79 11.06
CA ILE A 186 2.64 8.03 9.99
C ILE A 186 2.88 6.73 9.24
N LYS A 187 2.20 6.57 8.10
CA LYS A 187 2.38 5.46 7.15
C LYS A 187 3.73 5.54 6.41
N SER A 188 4.85 5.72 7.12
CA SER A 188 6.19 5.77 6.56
C SER A 188 6.91 4.44 6.75
N LYS A 189 7.24 3.78 5.62
CA LYS A 189 8.00 2.52 5.61
C LYS A 189 9.37 2.65 6.28
N THR A 190 10.05 3.79 6.15
CA THR A 190 11.35 4.03 6.79
C THR A 190 11.22 4.04 8.32
N LYS A 191 10.16 4.66 8.85
CA LYS A 191 9.92 4.67 10.29
C LYS A 191 9.54 3.29 10.81
N GLN A 192 8.68 2.56 10.09
CA GLN A 192 8.36 1.15 10.40
C GLN A 192 9.60 0.26 10.49
N MET A 193 10.62 0.48 9.65
CA MET A 193 11.89 -0.25 9.72
C MET A 193 12.74 0.12 10.95
N ASN A 194 12.77 1.39 11.36
CA ASN A 194 13.45 1.79 12.60
C ASN A 194 12.76 1.19 13.84
N VAL A 195 11.42 1.20 13.86
CA VAL A 195 10.60 0.56 14.91
C VAL A 195 10.98 -0.91 15.04
N LEU A 196 11.00 -1.61 13.91
CA LEU A 196 11.34 -3.02 13.85
C LEU A 196 12.74 -3.29 14.43
N ALA A 197 13.72 -2.44 14.13
CA ALA A 197 15.08 -2.58 14.66
C ALA A 197 15.11 -2.48 16.21
N HIS A 198 14.32 -1.58 16.80
CA HIS A 198 14.20 -1.49 18.26
C HIS A 198 13.61 -2.76 18.86
N TYR A 199 12.49 -3.25 18.34
CA TYR A 199 11.92 -4.52 18.82
C TYR A 199 12.89 -5.69 18.64
N GLN A 200 13.73 -5.69 17.59
CA GLN A 200 14.75 -6.71 17.39
C GLN A 200 15.79 -6.67 18.50
N SER A 201 16.31 -5.48 18.84
CA SER A 201 17.21 -5.29 19.97
C SER A 201 16.58 -5.73 21.30
N THR A 202 15.34 -5.33 21.58
CA THR A 202 14.62 -5.73 22.80
C THR A 202 14.38 -7.24 22.87
N SER A 203 14.06 -7.88 21.73
CA SER A 203 13.90 -9.33 21.66
C SER A 203 15.20 -10.07 22.02
N GLU A 204 16.35 -9.54 21.61
CA GLU A 204 17.66 -10.11 21.92
C GLU A 204 17.97 -10.02 23.41
N LEU A 205 17.67 -8.89 24.05
CA LEU A 205 17.80 -8.73 25.50
C LEU A 205 16.93 -9.75 26.26
N PHE A 206 15.65 -9.86 25.92
CA PHE A 206 14.78 -10.85 26.58
C PHE A 206 15.28 -12.29 26.32
N MET A 207 15.81 -12.59 25.14
CA MET A 207 16.40 -13.91 24.87
C MET A 207 17.65 -14.19 25.72
N GLN A 208 18.43 -13.17 26.08
CA GLN A 208 19.55 -13.32 27.02
C GLN A 208 19.06 -13.56 28.45
N GLU A 209 18.03 -12.82 28.89
CA GLU A 209 17.43 -12.96 30.23
C GLU A 209 16.79 -14.33 30.48
N LEU A 210 16.37 -15.05 29.43
CA LEU A 210 15.89 -16.43 29.55
C LEU A 210 16.94 -17.39 30.15
N ASN A 211 18.23 -17.02 30.13
CA ASN A 211 19.32 -17.83 30.66
C ASN A 211 19.78 -17.36 32.06
N SER A 212 19.09 -16.40 32.67
CA SER A 212 19.48 -15.78 33.95
C SER A 212 19.34 -16.70 35.18
N GLY A 213 18.66 -17.84 35.05
CA GLY A 213 18.51 -18.84 36.11
C GLY A 213 17.41 -18.57 37.14
N ASP A 214 16.85 -17.36 37.19
CA ASP A 214 15.66 -17.05 38.00
C ASP A 214 14.37 -17.43 37.24
N ALA A 215 13.57 -18.30 37.82
CA ALA A 215 12.31 -18.78 37.24
C ALA A 215 11.28 -17.67 37.01
N ASN A 216 11.19 -16.68 37.91
CA ASN A 216 10.25 -15.57 37.77
C ASN A 216 10.71 -14.59 36.70
N ALA A 217 11.98 -14.16 36.72
CA ALA A 217 12.55 -13.34 35.66
C ALA A 217 12.44 -14.01 34.29
N THR A 218 12.72 -15.32 34.21
CA THR A 218 12.60 -16.09 32.95
C THR A 218 11.17 -16.11 32.43
N ARG A 219 10.18 -16.28 33.32
CA ARG A 219 8.76 -16.26 32.94
C ARG A 219 8.34 -14.87 32.43
N THR A 220 8.76 -13.81 33.11
CA THR A 220 8.48 -12.42 32.70
C THR A 220 9.14 -12.08 31.37
N ALA A 221 10.43 -12.37 31.21
CA ALA A 221 11.17 -12.17 29.97
C ALA A 221 10.54 -12.94 28.80
N MET A 222 10.11 -14.18 29.02
CA MET A 222 9.41 -14.97 28.01
C MET A 222 8.06 -14.36 27.63
N SER A 223 7.30 -13.83 28.59
CA SER A 223 6.07 -13.11 28.29
C SER A 223 6.34 -11.86 27.46
N ASN A 224 7.30 -11.03 27.87
CA ASN A 224 7.63 -9.81 27.13
C ASN A 224 8.15 -10.13 25.72
N LEU A 225 8.90 -11.22 25.57
CA LEU A 225 9.37 -11.70 24.27
C LEU A 225 8.21 -12.09 23.34
N VAL A 226 7.15 -12.71 23.86
CA VAL A 226 5.96 -13.04 23.05
C VAL A 226 5.30 -11.78 22.50
N ASP A 227 5.10 -10.73 23.31
CA ASP A 227 4.51 -9.46 22.85
C ASP A 227 5.39 -8.78 21.82
N THR A 228 6.68 -8.72 22.11
CA THR A 228 7.70 -8.12 21.23
C THR A 228 7.72 -8.80 19.86
N LEU A 229 7.70 -10.14 19.82
CA LEU A 229 7.62 -10.91 18.59
C LEU A 229 6.27 -10.71 17.86
N GLY A 230 5.16 -10.59 18.58
CA GLY A 230 3.85 -10.27 18.02
C GLY A 230 3.87 -8.94 17.26
N LYS A 231 4.41 -7.89 17.90
CA LYS A 231 4.55 -6.55 17.31
C LYS A 231 5.46 -6.53 16.08
N GLN A 232 6.57 -7.27 16.08
CA GLN A 232 7.39 -7.46 14.88
C GLN A 232 6.60 -8.11 13.74
N GLY A 233 5.71 -9.06 14.07
CA GLY A 233 4.77 -9.66 13.13
C GLY A 233 3.82 -8.65 12.51
N ASP A 234 3.21 -7.81 13.34
CA ASP A 234 2.28 -6.75 12.91
C ASP A 234 2.96 -5.75 11.97
N ILE A 235 4.13 -5.23 12.34
CA ILE A 235 4.89 -4.27 11.51
C ILE A 235 5.26 -4.89 10.16
N MET A 236 5.70 -6.16 10.15
CA MET A 236 6.00 -6.86 8.90
C MET A 236 4.76 -7.04 8.02
N LEU A 237 3.60 -7.30 8.63
CA LEU A 237 2.34 -7.44 7.91
C LEU A 237 1.90 -6.11 7.28
N GLU A 238 2.01 -5.01 8.01
CA GLU A 238 1.73 -3.65 7.53
C GLU A 238 2.66 -3.24 6.38
N MET A 239 3.94 -3.59 6.46
CA MET A 239 4.91 -3.37 5.37
C MET A 239 4.63 -4.24 4.13
N GLY A 240 3.66 -5.14 4.19
CA GLY A 240 3.32 -6.10 3.12
C GLY A 240 4.25 -7.32 3.07
N ASN A 241 5.15 -7.47 4.04
CA ASN A 241 6.09 -8.59 4.13
C ASN A 241 5.47 -9.77 4.89
N GLY A 242 4.49 -10.42 4.26
CA GLY A 242 3.79 -11.57 4.85
C GLY A 242 4.73 -12.73 5.22
N ARG A 243 5.84 -12.92 4.50
CA ARG A 243 6.80 -14.00 4.78
C ARG A 243 7.49 -13.81 6.14
N ASN A 244 7.97 -12.61 6.45
CA ASN A 244 8.60 -12.34 7.73
C ASN A 244 7.57 -12.24 8.86
N ALA A 245 6.38 -11.70 8.60
CA ALA A 245 5.28 -11.70 9.56
C ALA A 245 4.95 -13.12 10.04
N VAL A 246 4.83 -14.10 9.13
CA VAL A 246 4.63 -15.51 9.47
C VAL A 246 5.72 -16.03 10.41
N LYS A 247 7.00 -15.69 10.17
CA LYS A 247 8.11 -16.13 11.03
C LYS A 247 7.95 -15.60 12.45
N TYR A 248 7.64 -14.32 12.60
CA TYR A 248 7.52 -13.68 13.91
C TYR A 248 6.32 -14.19 14.71
N TYR A 249 5.12 -14.26 14.11
CA TYR A 249 3.95 -14.83 14.79
C TYR A 249 4.16 -16.31 15.16
N THR A 250 4.78 -17.09 14.28
CA THR A 250 5.10 -18.50 14.59
C THR A 250 6.06 -18.60 15.77
N LYS A 251 7.06 -17.71 15.85
CA LYS A 251 8.00 -17.66 16.98
C LYS A 251 7.28 -17.23 18.26
N ALA A 252 6.43 -16.20 18.20
CA ALA A 252 5.62 -15.73 19.33
C ALA A 252 4.75 -16.85 19.91
N LEU A 253 3.98 -17.55 19.07
CA LEU A 253 3.13 -18.67 19.48
C LEU A 253 3.92 -19.83 20.12
N ARG A 254 5.15 -20.09 19.67
CA ARG A 254 6.02 -21.11 20.28
C ARG A 254 6.43 -20.75 21.71
N TYR A 255 6.76 -19.49 21.98
CA TYR A 255 7.08 -19.05 23.34
C TYR A 255 5.82 -18.93 24.21
N GLN A 256 4.69 -18.51 23.64
CA GLN A 256 3.41 -18.47 24.35
C GLN A 256 3.01 -19.86 24.85
N LYS A 257 3.17 -20.90 24.02
CA LYS A 257 2.94 -22.29 24.43
C LYS A 257 3.81 -22.75 25.60
N LYS A 258 5.01 -22.18 25.77
CA LYS A 258 5.89 -22.47 26.92
C LYS A 258 5.42 -21.77 28.21
N LEU A 259 4.70 -20.66 28.11
CA LEU A 259 4.16 -19.93 29.27
C LEU A 259 2.92 -20.59 29.85
N GLY A 260 2.10 -21.19 28.98
CA GLY A 260 0.89 -21.92 29.36
C GLY A 260 0.29 -22.66 28.16
N GLU A 261 -0.41 -23.75 28.45
CA GLU A 261 -1.04 -24.59 27.41
C GLU A 261 -2.46 -24.16 27.04
N LYS A 262 -3.09 -23.31 27.86
CA LYS A 262 -4.46 -22.84 27.62
C LYS A 262 -4.48 -21.70 26.60
N MET A 263 -5.19 -21.90 25.50
CA MET A 263 -5.43 -20.87 24.48
C MET A 263 -6.42 -19.83 25.02
N GLY A 264 -5.94 -18.61 25.30
CA GLY A 264 -6.73 -17.45 25.69
C GLY A 264 -6.78 -16.38 24.60
N HIS A 265 -7.11 -15.15 24.99
CA HIS A 265 -7.22 -14.01 24.05
C HIS A 265 -5.91 -13.73 23.31
N ARG A 266 -4.77 -13.82 23.99
CA ARG A 266 -3.45 -13.54 23.40
C ARG A 266 -3.10 -14.53 22.28
N GLU A 267 -3.32 -15.82 22.50
CA GLU A 267 -3.12 -16.86 21.49
C GLU A 267 -4.06 -16.67 20.30
N LEU A 268 -5.31 -16.29 20.56
CA LEU A 268 -6.28 -15.98 19.52
C LEU A 268 -5.78 -14.82 18.64
N THR A 269 -5.40 -13.69 19.24
CA THR A 269 -4.88 -12.52 18.51
C THR A 269 -3.65 -12.85 17.67
N LEU A 270 -2.66 -13.54 18.24
CA LEU A 270 -1.45 -13.96 17.51
C LEU A 270 -1.77 -14.92 16.36
N SER A 271 -2.73 -15.82 16.55
CA SER A 271 -3.15 -16.79 15.52
C SER A 271 -3.92 -16.14 14.38
N ILE A 272 -4.74 -15.12 14.68
CA ILE A 272 -5.40 -14.29 13.65
C ILE A 272 -4.34 -13.51 12.86
N GLY A 273 -3.36 -12.90 13.55
CA GLY A 273 -2.21 -12.24 12.90
C GLY A 273 -1.45 -13.17 11.95
N LEU A 274 -1.16 -14.41 12.40
CA LEU A 274 -0.56 -15.45 11.58
C LEU A 274 -1.42 -15.79 10.35
N ALA A 275 -2.74 -15.94 10.52
CA ALA A 275 -3.64 -16.21 9.42
C ALA A 275 -3.63 -15.08 8.38
N LYS A 276 -3.73 -13.81 8.81
CA LYS A 276 -3.61 -12.64 7.93
C LYS A 276 -2.28 -12.65 7.17
N ALA A 277 -1.18 -13.00 7.82
CA ALA A 277 0.13 -13.12 7.19
C ALA A 277 0.18 -14.25 6.14
N LEU A 278 -0.43 -15.41 6.43
CA LEU A 278 -0.55 -16.51 5.47
C LEU A 278 -1.44 -16.15 4.28
N MET A 279 -2.50 -15.35 4.46
CA MET A 279 -3.36 -14.87 3.37
C MET A 279 -2.61 -13.96 2.39
N ARG A 280 -1.54 -13.28 2.81
CA ARG A 280 -0.66 -12.50 1.93
C ARG A 280 0.23 -13.38 1.03
N LEU A 281 0.36 -14.67 1.34
CA LEU A 281 1.16 -15.62 0.58
C LEU A 281 0.23 -16.43 -0.35
N ILE A 282 0.39 -16.25 -1.67
CA ILE A 282 -0.48 -16.84 -2.70
C ILE A 282 -0.71 -18.34 -2.48
N ASN A 283 0.35 -19.10 -2.16
CA ASN A 283 0.31 -20.55 -2.01
C ASN A 283 -0.08 -21.04 -0.60
N ARG A 284 -0.41 -20.14 0.33
CA ARG A 284 -0.75 -20.49 1.73
C ARG A 284 -2.15 -20.03 2.16
N ARG A 285 -2.93 -19.46 1.25
CA ARG A 285 -4.29 -18.98 1.54
C ARG A 285 -5.22 -20.07 2.09
N ALA A 286 -5.19 -21.27 1.52
CA ALA A 286 -6.01 -22.39 2.01
C ALA A 286 -5.69 -22.76 3.47
N ALA A 287 -4.40 -22.76 3.84
CA ALA A 287 -3.98 -22.98 5.22
C ALA A 287 -4.44 -21.85 6.16
N ALA A 288 -4.42 -20.60 5.68
CA ALA A 288 -4.95 -19.47 6.44
C ALA A 288 -6.46 -19.60 6.69
N GLU A 289 -7.24 -19.97 5.67
CA GLU A 289 -8.68 -20.19 5.79
C GLU A 289 -9.00 -21.34 6.76
N GLN A 290 -8.25 -22.44 6.69
CA GLN A 290 -8.38 -23.55 7.62
C GLN A 290 -8.08 -23.11 9.06
N LEU A 291 -7.02 -22.32 9.26
CA LEU A 291 -6.67 -21.76 10.56
C LEU A 291 -7.81 -20.87 11.09
N LEU A 292 -8.29 -19.90 10.30
CA LEU A 292 -9.39 -19.01 10.68
C LEU A 292 -10.66 -19.78 11.07
N ARG A 293 -11.04 -20.81 10.31
CA ARG A 293 -12.18 -21.68 10.63
C ARG A 293 -12.02 -22.39 11.98
N SER A 294 -10.80 -22.78 12.33
CA SER A 294 -10.50 -23.41 13.62
C SER A 294 -10.48 -22.42 14.79
N LEU A 295 -10.24 -21.13 14.51
CA LEU A 295 -10.20 -20.07 15.54
C LEU A 295 -11.59 -19.52 15.87
N LEU A 296 -12.56 -19.60 14.95
CA LEU A 296 -13.90 -19.05 15.18
C LEU A 296 -14.60 -19.64 16.43
N PRO A 297 -14.61 -20.97 16.66
CA PRO A 297 -15.19 -21.53 17.89
C PRO A 297 -14.43 -21.13 19.16
N LEU A 298 -13.11 -20.87 19.05
CA LEU A 298 -12.31 -20.39 20.17
C LEU A 298 -12.69 -18.94 20.51
N ALA A 299 -12.83 -18.07 19.51
CA ALA A 299 -13.28 -16.68 19.69
C ALA A 299 -14.64 -16.61 20.37
N GLN A 300 -15.60 -17.45 19.94
CA GLN A 300 -16.93 -17.54 20.55
C GLN A 300 -16.87 -18.02 22.02
N ARG A 301 -16.02 -19.00 22.33
CA ARG A 301 -15.85 -19.49 23.71
C ARG A 301 -15.24 -18.45 24.64
N LEU A 302 -14.38 -17.60 24.10
CA LEU A 302 -13.71 -16.51 24.83
C LEU A 302 -14.54 -15.22 24.89
N ASP A 303 -15.77 -15.21 24.33
CA ASP A 303 -16.60 -14.01 24.19
C ASP A 303 -15.89 -12.84 23.45
N ALA A 304 -14.97 -13.19 22.54
CA ALA A 304 -14.16 -12.26 21.76
C ALA A 304 -14.94 -11.84 20.49
N THR A 305 -15.95 -11.01 20.66
CA THR A 305 -16.92 -10.64 19.60
C THR A 305 -16.28 -9.92 18.41
N ALA A 306 -15.34 -8.99 18.67
CA ALA A 306 -14.63 -8.26 17.63
C ALA A 306 -13.77 -9.19 16.75
N GLU A 307 -13.03 -10.10 17.38
CA GLU A 307 -12.20 -11.10 16.71
C GLU A 307 -13.04 -12.10 15.93
N ALA A 308 -14.20 -12.52 16.47
CA ALA A 308 -15.12 -13.40 15.76
C ALA A 308 -15.67 -12.75 14.48
N HIS A 309 -16.05 -11.46 14.56
CA HIS A 309 -16.46 -10.68 13.38
C HIS A 309 -15.34 -10.56 12.37
N GLU A 310 -14.12 -10.23 12.80
CA GLU A 310 -12.96 -10.11 11.92
C GLU A 310 -12.65 -11.44 11.20
N ILE A 311 -12.67 -12.57 11.93
CA ILE A 311 -12.47 -13.90 11.33
C ILE A 311 -13.52 -14.15 10.24
N GLN A 312 -14.78 -13.83 10.53
CA GLN A 312 -15.88 -14.03 9.57
C GLN A 312 -15.70 -13.16 8.33
N ASP A 313 -15.32 -11.90 8.48
CA ASP A 313 -15.03 -10.99 7.37
C ASP A 313 -13.88 -11.51 6.50
N LEU A 314 -12.80 -11.98 7.11
CA LEU A 314 -11.65 -12.56 6.41
C LEU A 314 -12.03 -13.81 5.61
N LEU A 315 -12.91 -14.67 6.15
CA LEU A 315 -13.42 -15.86 5.47
C LEU A 315 -14.41 -15.53 4.35
N ASN A 316 -15.23 -14.49 4.53
CA ASN A 316 -16.23 -14.04 3.56
C ASN A 316 -15.61 -13.29 2.37
N ASN A 317 -14.41 -12.70 2.53
CA ASN A 317 -13.74 -11.90 1.50
C ASN A 317 -13.11 -12.74 0.35
N LYS A 318 -13.80 -13.81 -0.07
CA LYS A 318 -13.28 -14.87 -0.95
C LYS A 318 -13.11 -14.46 -2.41
N ASN A 319 -13.67 -13.33 -2.89
CA ASN A 319 -13.91 -13.15 -4.33
C ASN A 319 -13.48 -11.84 -5.01
N LYS A 320 -12.77 -10.89 -4.40
CA LYS A 320 -12.39 -9.65 -5.13
C LYS A 320 -11.20 -9.79 -6.09
N ASN A 321 -10.24 -10.68 -5.82
CA ASN A 321 -9.05 -10.83 -6.68
C ASN A 321 -9.19 -11.87 -7.81
N MET A 322 -10.04 -12.89 -7.66
CA MET A 322 -10.30 -13.84 -8.75
C MET A 322 -11.01 -13.18 -9.93
N ASN A 323 -11.92 -12.23 -9.66
CA ASN A 323 -12.63 -11.48 -10.69
C ASN A 323 -11.70 -10.57 -11.52
N ILE A 324 -10.61 -10.06 -10.94
CA ILE A 324 -9.65 -9.24 -11.69
C ILE A 324 -8.88 -10.10 -12.69
N MET A 325 -8.43 -11.28 -12.30
CA MET A 325 -7.64 -12.13 -13.19
C MET A 325 -8.51 -12.80 -14.27
N THR A 326 -9.76 -13.14 -13.97
CA THR A 326 -10.72 -13.55 -15.00
C THR A 326 -11.07 -12.38 -15.93
N LEU A 327 -11.29 -11.17 -15.40
CA LEU A 327 -11.52 -9.97 -16.21
C LEU A 327 -10.33 -9.65 -17.12
N LEU A 328 -9.09 -9.69 -16.61
CA LEU A 328 -7.87 -9.48 -17.39
C LEU A 328 -7.69 -10.55 -18.47
N LYS A 329 -7.98 -11.82 -18.16
CA LYS A 329 -8.00 -12.89 -19.16
C LYS A 329 -9.04 -12.62 -20.24
N SER A 330 -10.25 -12.21 -19.86
CA SER A 330 -11.33 -11.88 -20.79
C SER A 330 -10.99 -10.68 -21.69
N ILE A 331 -10.34 -9.66 -21.12
CA ILE A 331 -9.85 -8.49 -21.88
C ILE A 331 -8.75 -8.94 -22.86
N PHE A 332 -7.82 -9.79 -22.41
CA PHE A 332 -6.72 -10.28 -23.25
C PHE A 332 -7.23 -11.18 -24.39
N THR A 333 -8.19 -12.08 -24.13
CA THR A 333 -8.81 -12.88 -25.18
C THR A 333 -9.62 -12.03 -26.15
N ALA A 334 -10.34 -11.02 -25.68
CA ALA A 334 -11.06 -10.08 -26.55
C ALA A 334 -10.09 -9.29 -27.46
N ALA A 335 -8.97 -8.80 -26.90
CA ALA A 335 -7.93 -8.10 -27.67
C ALA A 335 -7.30 -9.00 -28.75
N LEU A 336 -7.08 -10.29 -28.43
CA LEU A 336 -6.55 -11.27 -29.39
C LEU A 336 -7.50 -11.51 -30.57
N ILE A 337 -8.80 -11.61 -30.29
CA ILE A 337 -9.84 -11.77 -31.33
C ILE A 337 -9.89 -10.54 -32.23
N ILE A 338 -9.84 -9.33 -31.66
CA ILE A 338 -9.87 -8.06 -32.41
C ILE A 338 -8.61 -7.91 -33.30
N MET A 339 -7.42 -8.30 -32.82
CA MET A 339 -6.22 -8.28 -33.66
C MET A 339 -6.28 -9.30 -34.80
N GLY A 340 -6.90 -10.47 -34.58
CA GLY A 340 -7.03 -11.51 -35.61
C GLY A 340 -7.96 -11.12 -36.77
N THR A 341 -8.97 -10.26 -36.54
CA THR A 341 -9.91 -9.83 -37.58
C THR A 341 -9.42 -8.64 -38.42
N LEU A 342 -8.43 -7.89 -37.94
CA LEU A 342 -7.83 -6.74 -38.65
C LEU A 342 -6.84 -7.15 -39.76
N GLY A 343 -6.60 -8.45 -39.96
CA GLY A 343 -5.61 -9.00 -40.90
C GLY A 343 -6.15 -9.55 -42.21
N MET A 344 -7.32 -9.14 -42.70
CA MET A 344 -7.73 -9.47 -44.08
C MET A 344 -7.01 -8.53 -45.05
N GLN A 345 -5.92 -9.01 -45.67
CA GLN A 345 -5.33 -8.31 -46.81
C GLN A 345 -6.36 -8.24 -47.95
N ALA A 346 -6.52 -7.05 -48.54
CA ALA A 346 -7.38 -6.84 -49.70
C ALA A 346 -6.91 -7.72 -50.86
N GLN A 347 -7.81 -8.55 -51.39
CA GLN A 347 -7.53 -9.37 -52.57
C GLN A 347 -7.34 -8.46 -53.78
N LEU A 348 -6.15 -8.49 -54.41
CA LEU A 348 -5.86 -7.72 -55.61
C LEU A 348 -6.62 -8.34 -56.79
N ILE A 349 -7.43 -7.53 -57.48
CA ILE A 349 -8.20 -7.95 -58.66
C ILE A 349 -7.43 -7.53 -59.91
N VAL A 350 -7.10 -8.49 -60.78
CA VAL A 350 -6.47 -8.23 -62.09
C VAL A 350 -7.48 -8.51 -63.20
N GLY A 351 -7.71 -7.55 -64.10
CA GLY A 351 -8.59 -7.69 -65.23
C GLY A 351 -7.99 -8.57 -66.32
N HIS A 352 -8.62 -9.70 -66.63
CA HIS A 352 -8.15 -10.64 -67.65
C HIS A 352 -8.27 -10.04 -69.07
N ARG A 353 -7.15 -9.91 -69.78
CA ARG A 353 -7.02 -9.29 -71.12
C ARG A 353 -7.67 -7.89 -71.20
N GLY A 354 -7.43 -7.09 -70.18
CA GLY A 354 -8.09 -5.82 -69.91
C GLY A 354 -9.30 -6.00 -69.01
N SER A 355 -10.46 -6.37 -69.57
CA SER A 355 -11.65 -6.67 -68.77
C SER A 355 -12.72 -7.41 -69.56
N GLN A 356 -13.79 -7.81 -68.86
CA GLN A 356 -14.99 -8.35 -69.49
C GLN A 356 -15.89 -7.30 -70.16
N TRP A 357 -15.62 -6.01 -69.93
CA TRP A 357 -16.41 -4.88 -70.42
C TRP A 357 -15.80 -4.28 -71.70
N GLY A 358 -15.52 -5.12 -72.68
CA GLY A 358 -14.94 -4.69 -73.94
C GLY A 358 -14.55 -5.88 -74.80
N VAL A 359 -14.07 -5.60 -76.00
CA VAL A 359 -13.33 -6.61 -76.76
C VAL A 359 -11.96 -6.77 -76.07
N GLU A 360 -11.54 -8.01 -75.80
CA GLU A 360 -10.27 -8.28 -75.14
C GLU A 360 -9.10 -7.54 -75.80
N ASN A 361 -8.10 -7.14 -75.01
CA ASN A 361 -6.88 -6.51 -75.50
C ASN A 361 -7.11 -5.23 -76.35
N THR A 362 -8.20 -4.50 -76.07
CA THR A 362 -8.49 -3.19 -76.68
C THR A 362 -8.52 -2.09 -75.63
N ARG A 363 -8.30 -0.83 -76.08
CA ARG A 363 -8.38 0.37 -75.24
C ARG A 363 -9.63 0.41 -74.36
N ALA A 364 -10.79 0.05 -74.92
CA ALA A 364 -12.06 0.06 -74.18
C ALA A 364 -12.07 -0.97 -73.04
N ALA A 365 -11.54 -2.18 -73.26
CA ALA A 365 -11.45 -3.20 -72.21
C ALA A 365 -10.51 -2.78 -71.07
N PHE A 366 -9.40 -2.11 -71.40
CA PHE A 366 -8.45 -1.60 -70.41
C PHE A 366 -9.04 -0.48 -69.56
N ILE A 367 -9.62 0.54 -70.19
CA ILE A 367 -10.23 1.68 -69.48
C ILE A 367 -11.37 1.20 -68.61
N ASN A 368 -12.27 0.37 -69.13
CA ASN A 368 -13.40 -0.12 -68.34
C ASN A 368 -12.95 -1.04 -67.20
N GLY A 369 -11.83 -1.74 -67.34
CA GLY A 369 -11.23 -2.53 -66.26
C GLY A 369 -10.66 -1.65 -65.15
N ALA A 370 -9.94 -0.59 -65.52
CA ALA A 370 -9.40 0.39 -64.57
C ALA A 370 -10.53 1.14 -63.84
N GLU A 371 -11.53 1.64 -64.57
CA GLU A 371 -12.70 2.32 -64.01
C GLU A 371 -13.51 1.42 -63.07
N ALA A 372 -13.51 0.10 -63.30
CA ALA A 372 -14.14 -0.87 -62.41
C ALA A 372 -13.31 -1.20 -61.15
N GLY A 373 -12.14 -0.57 -60.97
CA GLY A 373 -11.30 -0.71 -59.77
C GLY A 373 -10.36 -1.93 -59.80
N ALA A 374 -10.03 -2.46 -60.98
CA ALA A 374 -8.98 -3.47 -61.07
C ALA A 374 -7.63 -2.88 -60.64
N TRP A 375 -6.89 -3.61 -59.80
CA TRP A 375 -5.53 -3.23 -59.38
C TRP A 375 -4.52 -3.37 -60.52
N GLY A 376 -4.77 -4.27 -61.46
CA GLY A 376 -3.96 -4.45 -62.65
C GLY A 376 -4.77 -4.92 -63.84
N LEU A 377 -4.19 -4.81 -65.03
CA LEU A 377 -4.80 -5.22 -66.30
C LEU A 377 -3.81 -6.13 -67.03
N GLU A 378 -4.23 -7.36 -67.31
CA GLU A 378 -3.46 -8.30 -68.12
C GLU A 378 -3.51 -7.88 -69.59
N CYS A 379 -2.38 -7.93 -70.29
CA CYS A 379 -2.29 -7.73 -71.72
C CYS A 379 -1.39 -8.80 -72.37
N ASP A 380 -1.62 -9.05 -73.66
CA ASP A 380 -0.82 -9.96 -74.47
C ASP A 380 -0.13 -9.19 -75.60
N ILE A 381 1.12 -9.52 -75.94
CA ILE A 381 1.90 -8.75 -76.92
C ILE A 381 2.24 -9.62 -78.14
N ARG A 382 2.07 -9.04 -79.33
CA ARG A 382 2.50 -9.58 -80.62
C ARG A 382 3.31 -8.53 -81.39
N VAL A 383 4.02 -8.97 -82.42
CA VAL A 383 4.84 -8.11 -83.28
C VAL A 383 4.28 -8.15 -84.70
N THR A 384 4.16 -6.98 -85.31
CA THR A 384 3.69 -6.79 -86.69
C THR A 384 4.79 -7.01 -87.72
N ALA A 385 4.45 -7.08 -89.01
CA ALA A 385 5.43 -7.22 -90.09
C ALA A 385 6.44 -6.06 -90.16
N ASP A 386 6.01 -4.86 -89.76
CA ASP A 386 6.82 -3.64 -89.68
C ASP A 386 7.48 -3.44 -88.29
N GLY A 387 7.42 -4.43 -87.39
CA GLY A 387 8.19 -4.47 -86.15
C GLY A 387 7.56 -3.75 -84.94
N THR A 388 6.31 -3.30 -85.04
CA THR A 388 5.58 -2.64 -83.95
C THR A 388 5.00 -3.67 -82.98
N PHE A 389 5.05 -3.36 -81.67
CA PHE A 389 4.37 -4.15 -80.66
C PHE A 389 2.88 -3.80 -80.56
N ILE A 390 2.03 -4.79 -80.80
CA ILE A 390 0.57 -4.69 -80.73
C ILE A 390 0.02 -5.57 -79.62
N ILE A 391 -1.05 -5.11 -78.98
CA ILE A 391 -1.76 -5.85 -77.96
C ILE A 391 -2.76 -6.83 -78.61
N SER A 392 -2.50 -8.14 -78.48
CA SER A 392 -3.36 -9.22 -79.00
C SER A 392 -3.00 -10.57 -78.38
N HIS A 393 -4.02 -11.34 -78.02
CA HIS A 393 -3.82 -12.70 -77.49
C HIS A 393 -3.49 -13.72 -78.59
N ASP A 394 -4.31 -13.74 -79.65
CA ASP A 394 -4.17 -14.70 -80.75
C ASP A 394 -3.16 -14.18 -81.79
N ASP A 395 -2.71 -15.08 -82.68
CA ASP A 395 -1.81 -14.75 -83.79
C ASP A 395 -2.52 -14.11 -84.99
N SER A 396 -3.87 -14.11 -85.01
CA SER A 396 -4.74 -13.44 -85.99
C SER A 396 -6.01 -12.91 -85.30
N TYR A 397 -6.78 -12.06 -85.99
CA TYR A 397 -8.01 -11.49 -85.43
C TYR A 397 -9.28 -12.26 -85.77
N LYS A 398 -9.17 -13.42 -86.43
CA LYS A 398 -10.30 -14.25 -86.90
C LYS A 398 -11.36 -14.49 -85.82
N ARG A 399 -10.94 -14.83 -84.61
CA ARG A 399 -11.87 -15.10 -83.49
C ARG A 399 -12.67 -13.87 -83.07
N LEU A 400 -12.11 -12.68 -83.26
CA LEU A 400 -12.72 -11.40 -82.91
C LEU A 400 -13.36 -10.70 -84.13
N GLY A 401 -13.64 -11.46 -85.20
CA GLY A 401 -14.29 -10.94 -86.41
C GLY A 401 -13.38 -10.15 -87.36
N GLY A 402 -12.07 -10.14 -87.10
CA GLY A 402 -11.06 -9.57 -88.00
C GLY A 402 -10.49 -10.59 -89.00
N PRO A 403 -9.44 -10.22 -89.75
CA PRO A 403 -8.83 -11.08 -90.77
C PRO A 403 -8.15 -12.33 -90.16
N GLU A 404 -8.05 -13.38 -90.98
CA GLU A 404 -7.31 -14.61 -90.68
C GLU A 404 -5.80 -14.49 -90.95
N THR A 405 -5.37 -13.43 -91.64
CA THR A 405 -3.95 -13.10 -91.81
C THR A 405 -3.27 -12.98 -90.44
N LYS A 406 -2.09 -13.57 -90.30
CA LYS A 406 -1.32 -13.47 -89.06
C LYS A 406 -0.86 -12.04 -88.83
N ILE A 407 -0.88 -11.62 -87.57
CA ILE A 407 -0.42 -10.29 -87.13
C ILE A 407 1.03 -10.04 -87.57
N ALA A 408 1.89 -11.07 -87.51
CA ALA A 408 3.28 -10.99 -87.97
C ALA A 408 3.44 -10.70 -89.48
N ASP A 409 2.38 -10.89 -90.27
CA ASP A 409 2.35 -10.65 -91.71
C ASP A 409 1.55 -9.38 -92.09
N MET A 410 1.06 -8.61 -91.11
CA MET A 410 0.28 -7.38 -91.32
C MET A 410 1.07 -6.13 -90.92
N SER A 411 0.84 -5.00 -91.61
CA SER A 411 1.37 -3.70 -91.19
C SER A 411 0.60 -3.14 -89.99
N THR A 412 1.27 -2.28 -89.21
CA THR A 412 0.66 -1.59 -88.06
C THR A 412 -0.60 -0.81 -88.46
N GLU A 413 -0.54 -0.10 -89.59
CA GLU A 413 -1.66 0.67 -90.12
C GLU A 413 -2.88 -0.21 -90.43
N SER A 414 -2.66 -1.36 -91.08
CA SER A 414 -3.74 -2.32 -91.37
C SER A 414 -4.37 -2.87 -90.09
N ILE A 415 -3.55 -3.18 -89.09
CA ILE A 415 -4.02 -3.68 -87.79
C ILE A 415 -4.86 -2.65 -87.05
N LEU A 416 -4.39 -1.40 -86.92
CA LEU A 416 -5.11 -0.36 -86.18
C LEU A 416 -6.44 0.03 -86.86
N SER A 417 -6.56 -0.19 -88.18
CA SER A 417 -7.81 -0.01 -88.92
C SER A 417 -8.81 -1.20 -88.79
N THR A 418 -8.38 -2.31 -88.18
CA THR A 418 -9.20 -3.53 -88.08
C THR A 418 -10.29 -3.34 -87.03
N ARG A 419 -11.54 -3.64 -87.41
CA ARG A 419 -12.67 -3.66 -86.47
C ARG A 419 -12.75 -5.02 -85.79
N LEU A 420 -12.71 -5.03 -84.47
CA LEU A 420 -12.91 -6.23 -83.66
C LEU A 420 -14.30 -6.21 -83.02
N THR A 421 -14.88 -7.40 -82.85
CA THR A 421 -16.17 -7.61 -82.19
C THR A 421 -16.13 -8.83 -81.29
N SER A 422 -16.84 -8.76 -80.16
CA SER A 422 -16.98 -9.88 -79.23
C SER A 422 -18.31 -9.77 -78.50
N LYS A 423 -19.01 -10.89 -78.33
CA LYS A 423 -20.25 -10.95 -77.54
C LYS A 423 -19.97 -11.55 -76.17
N ARG A 424 -20.21 -10.80 -75.10
CA ARG A 424 -20.06 -11.25 -73.70
C ARG A 424 -21.32 -10.91 -72.92
N HIS A 425 -21.87 -11.89 -72.19
CA HIS A 425 -23.09 -11.73 -71.39
C HIS A 425 -24.27 -11.10 -72.15
N GLY A 426 -24.45 -11.47 -73.43
CA GLY A 426 -25.52 -10.94 -74.28
C GLY A 426 -25.25 -9.57 -74.90
N ILE A 427 -24.21 -8.85 -74.44
CA ILE A 427 -23.81 -7.54 -74.97
C ILE A 427 -22.75 -7.72 -76.07
N THR A 428 -22.93 -7.03 -77.19
CA THR A 428 -21.95 -7.02 -78.29
C THR A 428 -21.04 -5.81 -78.12
N TYR A 429 -19.75 -6.07 -77.92
CA TYR A 429 -18.71 -5.05 -77.87
C TYR A 429 -18.04 -4.95 -79.22
N ALA A 430 -17.58 -3.74 -79.54
CA ALA A 430 -16.76 -3.49 -80.71
C ALA A 430 -15.60 -2.57 -80.34
N GLY A 431 -14.44 -2.83 -80.91
CA GLY A 431 -13.21 -2.12 -80.61
C GLY A 431 -12.23 -2.16 -81.78
N THR A 432 -11.07 -1.57 -81.58
CA THR A 432 -9.93 -1.66 -82.48
C THR A 432 -8.73 -2.16 -81.67
N PRO A 433 -7.76 -2.84 -82.30
CA PRO A 433 -6.47 -3.13 -81.68
C PRO A 433 -5.80 -1.86 -81.17
N CYS A 434 -4.87 -2.02 -80.23
CA CYS A 434 -4.02 -0.93 -79.76
C CYS A 434 -2.56 -1.37 -79.70
N THR A 435 -1.66 -0.40 -79.77
CA THR A 435 -0.22 -0.61 -79.61
C THR A 435 0.15 -0.81 -78.14
N LEU A 436 1.32 -1.39 -77.88
CA LEU A 436 1.87 -1.44 -76.52
C LEU A 436 2.05 -0.02 -75.94
N GLY A 437 2.42 0.96 -76.78
CA GLY A 437 2.53 2.35 -76.36
C GLY A 437 1.21 2.91 -75.83
N GLU A 438 0.11 2.71 -76.57
CA GLU A 438 -1.23 3.13 -76.14
C GLU A 438 -1.67 2.44 -74.85
N PHE A 439 -1.34 1.16 -74.66
CA PHE A 439 -1.61 0.45 -73.41
C PHE A 439 -0.83 1.06 -72.23
N LEU A 440 0.46 1.35 -72.40
CA LEU A 440 1.27 2.00 -71.37
C LEU A 440 0.77 3.42 -71.04
N ASP A 441 0.30 4.15 -72.05
CA ASP A 441 -0.33 5.47 -71.86
C ASP A 441 -1.63 5.38 -71.07
N ILE A 442 -2.40 4.28 -71.22
CA ILE A 442 -3.60 4.01 -70.39
C ILE A 442 -3.19 3.68 -68.95
N CYS A 443 -2.13 2.89 -68.75
CA CYS A 443 -1.64 2.57 -67.41
C CYS A 443 -1.02 3.77 -66.67
N ASN A 444 -0.59 4.81 -67.39
CA ASN A 444 -0.01 6.03 -66.83
C ASN A 444 -1.04 7.12 -66.48
N GLN A 445 -2.31 6.94 -66.88
CA GLN A 445 -3.43 7.80 -66.49
C GLN A 445 -3.93 7.42 -65.10
#